data_AF-A0A963N0W5-F1
#
_entry.id   AF-A0A963N0W5-F1
#
_cell.length_a   1.000
_cell.length_b   1.000
_cell.length_c   1.000
_cell.angle_alpha   90.00
_cell.angle_beta   90.00
_cell.angle_gamma   90.00
#
_symmetry.space_group_name_H-M   'P 1'
#
loop_
_entity.id
_entity.type
_entity.pdbx_description
1 polymer ?
#
loop_
_entity_poly.entity_id
_entity_poly.type
_entity_poly.pdbx_seq_one_letter_code
_entity_poly.pdbx_strand_id
1 'polypeptide(L)'
;MRDDIRLLGRILGDTVRDQEGEAVFDLVERIRRTSLRFHRDNDEPARRELESILDGMSERETVLIVRAFSYFSHLANIAEDQNQ
;
A
#
# COMPACT_ATOMS: atom_id res chain seq x y z
N MET A 1 1.30 -4.40 -18.52
CA MET A 1 0.88 -3.32 -17.59
C MET A 1 0.00 -3.78 -16.43
N ARG A 2 -1.29 -4.11 -16.60
CA ARG A 2 -2.17 -4.44 -15.43
C ARG A 2 -1.74 -5.70 -14.66
N ASP A 3 -1.25 -6.72 -15.37
CA ASP A 3 -0.81 -7.97 -14.73
C ASP A 3 0.59 -7.85 -14.10
N ASP A 4 1.47 -7.02 -14.66
CA ASP A 4 2.78 -6.70 -14.07
C ASP A 4 2.61 -5.94 -12.75
N ILE A 5 1.72 -4.95 -12.71
CA ILE A 5 1.39 -4.21 -11.48
C ILE A 5 0.83 -5.15 -10.40
N ARG A 6 0.00 -6.13 -10.79
CA ARG A 6 -0.52 -7.14 -9.86
C ARG A 6 0.57 -8.07 -9.35
N LEU A 7 1.48 -8.49 -10.23
CA LEU A 7 2.62 -9.34 -9.86
C LEU A 7 3.55 -8.61 -8.89
N LEU A 8 3.92 -7.36 -9.20
CA LEU A 8 4.77 -6.53 -8.35
C LEU A 8 4.12 -6.25 -7.00
N GLY A 9 2.80 -6.02 -6.98
CA GLY A 9 2.09 -5.86 -5.71
C GLY A 9 2.06 -7.12 -4.86
N ARG A 10 2.02 -8.31 -5.46
CA ARG A 10 2.18 -9.57 -4.73
C ARG A 10 3.58 -9.72 -4.16
N ILE A 11 4.61 -9.54 -5.00
CA ILE A 11 6.02 -9.67 -4.58
C ILE A 11 6.34 -8.70 -3.45
N LEU A 12 5.89 -7.45 -3.55
CA LEU A 12 6.11 -6.47 -2.50
C LEU A 12 5.32 -6.79 -1.23
N GLY A 13 4.06 -7.23 -1.36
CA GLY A 13 3.27 -7.69 -0.22
C GLY A 13 3.96 -8.83 0.53
N ASP A 14 4.47 -9.81 -0.20
CA ASP A 14 5.21 -10.93 0.37
C ASP A 14 6.53 -10.46 1.01
N THR A 15 7.26 -9.54 0.36
CA THR A 15 8.49 -8.96 0.89
C THR A 15 8.27 -8.18 2.19
N VAL A 16 7.20 -7.37 2.25
CA VAL A 16 6.83 -6.63 3.47
C VAL A 16 6.45 -7.60 4.59
N ARG A 17 5.71 -8.67 4.28
CA ARG A 17 5.36 -9.70 5.26
C ARG A 17 6.60 -10.40 5.81
N ASP A 18 7.54 -10.75 4.94
CA ASP A 18 8.76 -11.46 5.31
C ASP A 18 9.74 -10.60 6.12
N GLN A 19 9.84 -9.31 5.80
CA GLN A 19 10.80 -8.39 6.43
C GLN A 19 10.27 -7.70 7.69
N GLU A 20 9.00 -7.29 7.68
CA GLU A 20 8.41 -6.43 8.72
C GLU A 20 7.30 -7.15 9.51
N GLY A 21 6.91 -8.34 9.08
CA GLY A 21 5.92 -9.19 9.75
C GLY A 21 4.48 -8.96 9.30
N GLU A 22 3.61 -9.85 9.76
CA GLU A 22 2.20 -9.91 9.33
C GLU A 22 1.40 -8.66 9.74
N ALA A 23 1.64 -8.11 10.93
CA ALA A 23 0.94 -6.91 11.40
C ALA A 23 1.19 -5.67 10.50
N VAL A 24 2.42 -5.51 9.99
CA VAL A 24 2.77 -4.40 9.11
C VAL A 24 2.16 -4.61 7.73
N PHE A 25 2.22 -5.84 7.21
CA PHE A 25 1.55 -6.21 5.96
C PHE A 25 0.05 -5.92 6.01
N ASP A 26 -0.62 -6.31 7.10
CA ASP A 26 -2.05 -6.09 7.27
C ASP A 26 -2.42 -4.61 7.32
N LEU A 27 -1.59 -3.79 7.99
CA LEU A 27 -1.77 -2.35 8.03
C LEU A 27 -1.63 -1.71 6.63
N VAL A 28 -0.60 -2.07 5.87
CA VAL A 28 -0.40 -1.63 4.49
C VAL A 28 -1.60 -2.01 3.62
N GLU A 29 -2.05 -3.26 3.70
CA GLU A 29 -3.19 -3.75 2.91
C GLU A 29 -4.52 -3.12 3.32
N ARG A 30 -4.70 -2.78 4.60
CA ARG A 30 -5.87 -2.05 5.08
C ARG A 30 -5.88 -0.64 4.48
N ILE A 31 -4.78 0.11 4.58
CA ILE A 31 -4.65 1.45 4.00
C ILE A 31 -4.90 1.42 2.48
N ARG A 32 -4.31 0.44 1.77
CA ARG A 32 -4.49 0.27 0.32
C ARG A 32 -5.94 0.03 -0.06
N ARG A 33 -6.63 -0.90 0.61
CA ARG A 33 -8.03 -1.24 0.32
C ARG A 33 -8.98 -0.09 0.62
N THR A 34 -8.79 0.60 1.74
CA THR A 34 -9.63 1.74 2.11
C THR A 34 -9.42 2.92 1.17
N SER A 35 -8.17 3.20 0.76
CA SER A 35 -7.86 4.20 -0.27
C SER A 35 -8.51 3.89 -1.62
N LEU A 36 -8.50 2.62 -2.04
CA LEU A 36 -9.13 2.19 -3.29
C LEU A 36 -10.66 2.34 -3.25
N ARG A 37 -11.31 1.97 -2.15
CA ARG A 37 -12.76 2.16 -1.95
C ARG A 37 -13.13 3.63 -2.00
N PHE A 38 -12.40 4.48 -1.28
CA PHE A 38 -12.60 5.92 -1.32
C PHE A 38 -12.48 6.47 -2.74
N HIS A 39 -11.43 6.12 -3.47
CA HIS A 39 -11.17 6.67 -4.80
C HIS A 39 -12.10 6.16 -5.90
N ARG A 40 -12.53 4.88 -5.84
CA ARG A 40 -13.40 4.30 -6.88
C ARG A 40 -14.88 4.61 -6.66
N ASP A 41 -15.31 4.62 -5.42
CA ASP A 41 -16.74 4.61 -5.08
C ASP A 41 -17.21 5.94 -4.47
N ASN A 42 -16.30 6.93 -4.31
CA ASN A 42 -16.53 8.16 -3.53
C ASN A 42 -17.10 7.86 -2.13
N ASP A 43 -16.60 6.79 -1.52
CA ASP A 43 -17.07 6.25 -0.24
C ASP A 43 -16.60 7.15 0.92
N GLU A 44 -17.47 8.07 1.34
CA GLU A 44 -17.22 9.00 2.46
C GLU A 44 -16.97 8.28 3.81
N PRO A 45 -17.66 7.17 4.14
CA PRO A 45 -17.24 6.29 5.22
C PRO A 45 -15.81 5.76 5.09
N ALA A 46 -15.37 5.34 3.89
CA ALA A 46 -13.99 4.91 3.67
C ALA A 46 -12.99 6.05 3.89
N ARG A 47 -13.34 7.29 3.53
CA ARG A 47 -12.51 8.47 3.83
C ARG A 47 -12.29 8.62 5.33
N ARG A 48 -13.36 8.57 6.13
CA ARG A 48 -13.29 8.67 7.60
C ARG A 48 -12.53 7.50 8.23
N GLU A 49 -12.69 6.29 7.69
CA GLU A 49 -11.92 5.13 8.12
C GLU A 49 -10.42 5.33 7.86
N LEU A 50 -10.06 5.82 6.67
CA LEU A 50 -8.67 6.11 6.31
C LEU A 50 -8.06 7.16 7.23
N GLU A 51 -8.76 8.28 7.46
CA GLU A 51 -8.34 9.34 8.39
C GLU A 51 -8.11 8.77 9.80
N SER A 52 -9.06 7.99 10.32
CA SER A 52 -8.92 7.38 11.64
C SER A 52 -7.75 6.40 11.74
N ILE A 53 -7.41 5.67 10.68
CA ILE A 53 -6.24 4.80 10.66
C ILE A 53 -4.97 5.66 10.74
N LEU A 54 -4.86 6.66 9.87
CA LEU A 54 -3.67 7.51 9.77
C LEU A 54 -3.42 8.32 11.05
N ASP A 55 -4.47 8.89 11.66
CA ASP A 55 -4.38 9.67 12.89
C ASP A 55 -4.00 8.80 14.12
N GLY A 56 -4.29 7.49 14.06
CA GLY A 56 -3.99 6.55 15.12
C GLY A 56 -2.60 5.91 15.04
N MET A 57 -1.83 6.19 13.99
CA MET A 57 -0.53 5.56 13.78
C MET A 57 0.56 6.16 14.68
N SER A 58 1.40 5.30 15.22
CA SER A 58 2.66 5.70 15.84
C SER A 58 3.66 6.22 14.79
N GLU A 59 4.67 6.96 15.24
CA GLU A 59 5.78 7.40 14.38
C GLU A 59 6.47 6.20 13.69
N ARG A 60 6.63 5.09 14.41
CA ARG A 60 7.23 3.87 13.87
C ARG A 60 6.39 3.29 12.74
N GLU A 61 5.09 3.15 12.94
CA GLU A 61 4.17 2.66 11.90
C GLU A 61 4.17 3.60 10.69
N THR A 62 4.18 4.92 10.93
CA THR A 62 4.24 5.94 9.88
C THR A 62 5.46 5.76 8.97
N VAL A 63 6.66 5.57 9.56
CA VAL A 63 7.89 5.32 8.80
C VAL A 63 7.79 4.04 7.97
N LEU A 64 7.24 2.97 8.54
CA LEU A 64 7.07 1.69 7.84
C LEU A 64 6.13 1.79 6.65
N ILE A 65 5.00 2.47 6.82
CA ILE A 65 4.02 2.68 5.75
C ILE A 65 4.61 3.52 4.61
N VAL A 66 5.30 4.63 4.92
CA VAL A 66 5.97 5.46 3.91
C VAL A 66 6.99 4.64 3.11
N ARG A 67 7.77 3.77 3.78
CA ARG A 67 8.74 2.88 3.10
C ARG A 67 8.04 1.90 2.17
N ALA A 68 6.99 1.23 2.64
CA ALA A 68 6.23 0.27 1.83
C ALA A 68 5.67 0.93 0.55
N PHE A 69 5.04 2.10 0.66
CA PHE A 69 4.53 2.83 -0.52
C PHE A 69 5.63 3.37 -1.44
N SER A 70 6.80 3.71 -0.90
CA SER A 70 7.97 4.08 -1.72
C SER A 70 8.47 2.91 -2.55
N TYR A 71 8.54 1.71 -1.97
CA TYR A 71 8.87 0.50 -2.73
C TYR A 71 7.83 0.20 -3.81
N PHE A 72 6.53 0.38 -3.53
CA PHE A 72 5.48 0.24 -4.55
C PHE A 72 5.72 1.20 -5.73
N SER A 73 6.06 2.44 -5.44
CA SER A 73 6.30 3.47 -6.45
C SER A 73 7.54 3.15 -7.29
N HIS A 74 8.63 2.71 -6.66
CA HIS A 74 9.85 2.29 -7.38
C HIS A 74 9.60 1.08 -8.28
N LEU A 75 8.87 0.07 -7.80
CA LEU A 75 8.54 -1.10 -8.62
C LEU A 75 7.64 -0.72 -9.79
N ALA A 76 6.65 0.16 -9.59
CA ALA A 76 5.79 0.64 -10.67
C ALA A 76 6.60 1.39 -11.74
N ASN A 77 7.53 2.26 -11.33
CA ASN A 77 8.41 2.99 -12.26
C ASN A 77 9.29 2.03 -13.08
N ILE A 78 9.88 1.01 -12.45
CA ILE A 78 10.68 0.00 -13.15
C ILE A 78 9.81 -0.80 -14.13
N ALA A 79 8.58 -1.15 -13.74
CA ALA A 79 7.65 -1.88 -14.61
C ALA A 79 7.25 -1.08 -15.85
N GLU A 80 7.09 0.23 -15.68
CA GLU A 80 6.77 1.14 -16.78
C GLU A 80 7.97 1.28 -17.73
N ASP A 81 9.18 1.45 -17.19
CA ASP A 81 10.43 1.55 -17.96
C ASP A 81 10.74 0.29 -18.79
N GLN A 82 10.52 -0.91 -18.23
CA GLN A 82 10.72 -2.18 -18.96
C GLN A 82 9.69 -2.44 -20.08
N ASN A 83 8.58 -1.69 -20.11
CA ASN A 83 7.52 -1.80 -21.10
C ASN A 83 7.54 -0.66 -22.15
N GLN A 84 8.62 0.14 -22.18
CA GLN A 84 8.87 1.16 -23.21
C GLN A 84 9.56 0.59 -24.46
#